data_AF-A0A7J5NXB8-F1
#
_entry.id   AF-A0A7J5NXB8-F1
#
_cell.length_a   1.000
_cell.length_b   1.000
_cell.length_c   1.000
_cell.angle_alpha   90.00
_cell.angle_beta   90.00
_cell.angle_gamma   90.00
#
_symmetry.space_group_name_H-M   'P 1'
#
loop_
_entity.id
_entity.type
_entity.pdbx_description
1 polymer ?
#
loop_
_entity_poly.entity_id
_entity_poly.type
_entity_poly.pdbx_seq_one_letter_code
_entity_poly.pdbx_strand_id
1 'polypeptide(L)'
;MARKNDIASFFYYMWNCWDEHECAVAFEKAECGWRHLWNKYREYNSQNGHYGAVEEFFANLDDRNQNLLVERALEMYSGKKRIK
;
A
#
# COMPACT_ATOMS: atom_id res chain seq x y z
N MET A 1 -0.83 -0.97 -18.69
CA MET A 1 -0.44 -2.38 -18.90
C MET A 1 0.13 -2.87 -17.57
N ALA A 2 -0.59 -3.75 -16.88
CA ALA A 2 -0.13 -4.37 -15.64
C ALA A 2 1.27 -4.99 -15.84
N ARG A 3 2.25 -4.60 -15.02
CA ARG A 3 3.57 -5.25 -15.04
C ARG A 3 3.38 -6.66 -14.46
N LYS A 4 4.00 -7.66 -15.07
CA LYS A 4 4.00 -9.04 -14.56
C LYS A 4 4.29 -9.04 -13.05
N ASN A 5 3.40 -9.65 -12.25
CA ASN A 5 3.44 -9.77 -10.79
C ASN A 5 2.84 -8.62 -9.94
N ASP A 6 2.10 -7.67 -10.50
CA ASP A 6 1.47 -6.57 -9.74
C ASP A 6 0.55 -7.03 -8.60
N ILE A 7 -0.41 -7.92 -8.86
CA ILE A 7 -1.36 -8.42 -7.85
C ILE A 7 -0.64 -9.19 -6.74
N ALA A 8 0.28 -10.09 -7.11
CA ALA A 8 1.05 -10.86 -6.13
C ALA A 8 1.97 -9.97 -5.30
N SER A 9 2.62 -8.98 -5.92
CA SER A 9 3.47 -8.01 -5.22
C SER A 9 2.65 -7.17 -4.25
N PHE A 10 1.47 -6.70 -4.67
CA PHE A 10 0.55 -5.93 -3.85
C PHE A 10 0.15 -6.70 -2.58
N PHE A 11 -0.37 -7.92 -2.72
CA PHE A 11 -0.79 -8.71 -1.55
C PHE A 11 0.39 -9.10 -0.67
N TYR A 12 1.54 -9.49 -1.25
CA TYR A 12 2.74 -9.75 -0.47
C TYR A 12 3.13 -8.54 0.38
N TYR A 13 3.20 -7.36 -0.24
CA TYR A 13 3.57 -6.12 0.42
C TYR A 13 2.57 -5.73 1.50
N MET A 14 1.28 -5.71 1.15
CA MET A 14 0.22 -5.27 2.06
C MET A 14 0.05 -6.20 3.26
N TRP A 15 0.22 -7.50 3.09
CA TRP A 15 0.03 -8.47 4.18
C TRP A 15 1.25 -8.72 5.05
N ASN A 16 2.47 -8.43 4.56
CA ASN A 16 3.70 -8.79 5.27
C ASN A 16 4.58 -7.58 5.63
N CYS A 17 4.40 -6.44 4.96
CA CYS A 17 5.27 -5.27 5.15
C CYS A 17 4.51 -4.01 5.58
N TRP A 18 3.18 -4.00 5.48
CA TRP A 18 2.41 -2.77 5.68
C TRP A 18 2.34 -2.33 7.14
N ASP A 19 2.86 -1.15 7.40
CA ASP A 19 2.79 -0.44 8.67
C ASP A 19 2.72 1.09 8.45
N GLU A 20 2.75 1.87 9.53
CA GLU A 20 2.70 3.33 9.44
C GLU A 20 3.89 3.92 8.67
N HIS A 21 5.07 3.31 8.82
CA HIS A 21 6.28 3.76 8.14
C HIS A 21 6.16 3.52 6.63
N GLU A 22 5.76 2.32 6.24
CA GLU A 22 5.56 1.97 4.84
C GLU A 22 4.42 2.77 4.20
N CYS A 23 3.39 3.14 4.96
CA CYS A 23 2.39 4.10 4.49
C CYS A 23 3.00 5.47 4.17
N ALA A 24 3.87 5.98 5.05
CA ALA A 24 4.58 7.24 4.82
C ALA A 24 5.48 7.19 3.58
N VAL A 25 6.15 6.06 3.35
CA VAL A 25 7.04 5.85 2.20
C VAL A 25 6.24 5.69 0.90
N ALA A 26 5.20 4.86 0.89
CA ALA A 26 4.35 4.62 -0.29
C ALA A 26 3.68 5.91 -0.76
N PHE A 27 3.24 6.75 0.19
CA PHE A 27 2.45 7.94 -0.08
C PHE A 27 3.20 9.25 0.16
N GLU A 28 4.54 9.24 0.11
CA GLU A 28 5.37 10.45 0.24
C GLU A 28 4.92 11.54 -0.76
N LYS A 29 4.48 11.13 -1.95
CA LYS A 29 4.06 12.00 -3.06
C LYS A 29 2.54 12.19 -3.17
N ALA A 30 1.77 11.75 -2.17
CA ALA A 30 0.32 11.90 -2.15
C ALA A 30 -0.07 13.34 -1.79
N GLU A 31 -0.95 13.95 -2.58
CA GLU A 31 -1.36 15.36 -2.37
C GLU A 31 -2.19 15.55 -1.10
N CYS A 32 -2.98 14.56 -0.71
CA CYS A 32 -3.77 14.57 0.52
C CYS A 32 -2.93 14.31 1.79
N GLY A 33 -1.64 13.98 1.63
CA GLY A 33 -0.71 13.65 2.70
C GLY A 33 -0.88 12.22 3.23
N TRP A 34 0.23 11.51 3.39
CA TRP A 34 0.24 10.10 3.81
C TRP A 34 -0.49 9.83 5.15
N ARG A 35 -0.50 10.80 6.08
CA ARG A 35 -1.19 10.67 7.37
C ARG A 35 -2.71 10.52 7.21
N HIS A 36 -3.30 11.19 6.22
CA HIS A 36 -4.72 11.05 5.92
C HIS A 36 -5.05 9.62 5.49
N LEU A 37 -4.21 9.05 4.62
CA LEU A 37 -4.36 7.68 4.11
C LEU A 37 -4.10 6.64 5.20
N TRP A 38 -3.11 6.86 6.08
CA TRP A 38 -2.88 5.99 7.23
C TRP A 38 -4.09 5.94 8.17
N ASN A 39 -4.69 7.09 8.46
CA ASN A 39 -5.88 7.14 9.31
C ASN A 39 -7.06 6.38 8.69
N LYS A 40 -7.32 6.54 7.38
CA LYS A 40 -8.32 5.74 6.67
C LYS A 40 -8.04 4.25 6.76
N TYR A 41 -6.79 3.82 6.53
CA TYR A 41 -6.42 2.41 6.67
C TYR A 41 -6.70 1.89 8.09
N ARG A 42 -6.36 2.66 9.13
CA ARG A 42 -6.64 2.26 10.52
C ARG A 42 -8.13 2.14 10.81
N GLU A 43 -8.97 3.00 10.24
CA GLU A 43 -10.43 2.89 10.35
C GLU A 43 -10.92 1.58 9.76
N TYR A 44 -10.53 1.23 8.53
CA TYR A 44 -10.88 -0.07 7.92
C TYR A 44 -10.33 -1.25 8.72
N ASN A 45 -9.08 -1.17 9.17
CA ASN A 45 -8.44 -2.22 9.98
C ASN A 45 -9.16 -2.45 11.32
N SER A 46 -9.69 -1.40 11.94
CA SER A 46 -10.46 -1.54 13.18
C SER A 46 -11.80 -2.26 12.99
N GLN A 47 -12.38 -2.21 11.80
CA GLN A 47 -13.67 -2.81 11.48
C GLN A 47 -13.52 -4.24 10.95
N ASN A 48 -12.55 -4.45 10.05
CA ASN A 48 -12.47 -5.65 9.21
C ASN A 48 -11.20 -6.48 9.46
N GLY A 49 -10.34 -6.03 10.38
CA GLY A 49 -9.02 -6.61 10.60
C GLY A 49 -8.08 -6.40 9.41
N HIS A 50 -6.84 -6.83 9.57
CA HIS A 50 -5.76 -6.48 8.64
C HIS A 50 -6.04 -6.95 7.21
N TYR A 51 -6.39 -8.22 7.03
CA TYR A 51 -6.61 -8.80 5.70
C TYR A 51 -7.82 -8.19 4.98
N GLY A 52 -8.93 -7.96 5.70
CA GLY A 52 -10.14 -7.34 5.12
C GLY A 52 -9.94 -5.87 4.79
N ALA A 53 -9.14 -5.15 5.58
CA ALA A 53 -8.87 -3.73 5.34
C ALA A 53 -8.04 -3.45 4.10
N VAL A 54 -7.21 -4.38 3.64
CA VAL A 54 -6.33 -4.17 2.49
C VAL A 54 -7.12 -3.93 1.20
N GLU A 55 -8.13 -4.75 0.94
CA GLU A 55 -8.95 -4.66 -0.27
C GLU A 55 -9.82 -3.40 -0.25
N GLU A 56 -10.47 -3.12 0.88
CA GLU A 56 -11.34 -1.96 1.04
C GLU A 56 -10.56 -0.64 0.99
N PHE A 57 -9.39 -0.59 1.62
CA PHE A 57 -8.51 0.57 1.54
C PHE A 57 -8.11 0.85 0.09
N PHE A 58 -7.62 -0.15 -0.64
CA PHE A 58 -7.19 0.02 -2.03
C PHE A 58 -8.34 0.48 -2.95
N ALA A 59 -9.53 -0.12 -2.79
CA ALA A 59 -10.70 0.23 -3.58
C ALA A 59 -11.16 1.69 -3.38
N ASN A 60 -10.87 2.29 -2.22
CA ASN A 60 -11.25 3.67 -1.88
C ASN A 60 -10.13 4.71 -2.13
N LEU A 61 -8.98 4.29 -2.68
CA LEU A 61 -7.96 5.20 -3.19
C LEU A 61 -8.33 5.72 -4.58
N ASP A 62 -7.94 6.95 -4.89
CA ASP A 62 -7.91 7.41 -6.28
C ASP A 62 -6.81 6.70 -7.09
N ASP A 63 -6.92 6.75 -8.42
CA ASP A 63 -6.01 6.08 -9.35
C ASP A 63 -4.54 6.43 -9.09
N ARG A 64 -4.23 7.67 -8.70
CA ARG A 64 -2.85 8.09 -8.44
C ARG A 64 -2.30 7.41 -7.19
N ASN A 65 -3.08 7.38 -6.11
CA ASN A 65 -2.69 6.74 -4.87
C ASN A 65 -2.64 5.20 -5.02
N GLN A 66 -3.55 4.61 -5.80
CA GLN A 66 -3.43 3.18 -6.16
C GLN A 66 -2.10 2.89 -6.87
N ASN A 67 -1.72 3.72 -7.85
CA ASN A 67 -0.46 3.56 -8.57
C ASN A 67 0.76 3.68 -7.65
N LEU A 68 0.79 4.67 -6.75
CA LEU A 68 1.87 4.83 -5.78
C LEU A 68 2.04 3.58 -4.89
N LEU A 69 0.93 3.03 -4.41
CA LEU A 69 0.95 1.84 -3.57
C LEU A 69 1.44 0.60 -4.33
N VAL A 70 1.00 0.42 -5.58
CA VAL A 70 1.45 -0.69 -6.45
C VAL A 70 2.93 -0.54 -6.82
N GLU A 71 3.40 0.68 -7.11
CA GLU A 71 4.82 0.93 -7.36
C GLU A 71 5.69 0.54 -6.18
N ARG A 72 5.28 0.95 -4.97
CA ARG A 72 5.97 0.59 -3.73
C ARG A 72 5.99 -0.92 -3.50
N ALA A 73 4.87 -1.60 -3.74
CA ALA A 73 4.77 -3.05 -3.62
C ALA A 73 5.72 -3.77 -4.59
N LEU A 74 5.81 -3.31 -5.83
CA LEU A 74 6.73 -3.85 -6.84
C LEU A 74 8.20 -3.65 -6.46
N GLU A 75 8.57 -2.50 -5.88
CA GLU A 75 9.93 -2.26 -5.38
C GLU A 75 10.33 -3.25 -4.28
N MET A 76 9.42 -3.52 -3.34
CA MET A 76 9.65 -4.45 -2.24
C MET A 76 9.73 -5.88 -2.72
N TYR A 77 8.80 -6.30 -3.59
CA TYR A 77 8.75 -7.66 -4.11
C TYR A 77 9.94 -7.99 -5.02
N SER A 78 10.39 -7.04 -5.85
CA SER A 78 11.55 -7.23 -6.72
C SER A 78 12.90 -7.26 -5.99
N GLY A 79 12.92 -7.09 -4.66
CA GLY A 79 14.13 -7.07 -3.85
C GLY A 79 15.02 -5.85 -4.09
N LYS A 80 14.57 -4.87 -4.90
CA LYS A 80 15.31 -3.62 -5.18
C LYS A 80 15.55 -2.77 -3.93
N LYS A 81 14.80 -3.03 -2.85
CA LYS A 81 15.01 -2.40 -1.53
C LYS A 81 15.55 -3.34 -0.44
N ARG A 82 15.93 -4.60 -0.74
CA ARG A 82 16.68 -5.45 0.22
C ARG A 82 18.15 -5.02 0.29
N ILE A 83 18.41 -3.74 0.58
CA ILE A 83 19.73 -3.25 0.98
C ILE A 83 19.54 -2.22 2.10
N LYS A 84 19.45 -2.70 3.35
CA LYS A 84 20.40 -2.44 4.44
C LYS A 84 19.99 -3.22 5.69
#